data_AF-A0A923VHE7-F1
#
_entry.id   AF-A0A923VHE7-F1
#
_cell.length_a   1.000
_cell.length_b   1.000
_cell.length_c   1.000
_cell.angle_alpha   90.00
_cell.angle_beta   90.00
_cell.angle_gamma   90.00
#
_symmetry.space_group_name_H-M   'P 1'
#
loop_
_entity.id
_entity.type
_entity.pdbx_description
1 polymer ?
#
loop_
_entity_poly.entity_id
_entity_poly.type
_entity_poly.pdbx_seq_one_letter_code
_entity_poly.pdbx_strand_id
1 'polypeptide(L)' 'MKTIGLIGGTSWVSTIDYYRIINEKTNGRLGGNASAKLLLYSVNFEEVAAFTKLGDWKSIENILS' A
#
# COMPACT_ATOMS: atom_id res chain seq x y z
N MET A 1 0.41 -17.12 8.90
CA MET A 1 0.84 -16.10 7.92
C MET A 1 1.60 -14.99 8.64
N LYS A 2 2.61 -14.40 7.99
CA LYS A 2 3.25 -13.16 8.46
C LYS A 2 2.35 -11.96 8.15
N THR A 3 2.46 -10.88 8.92
CA THR A 3 1.79 -9.61 8.60
C THR A 3 2.58 -8.89 7.50
N ILE A 4 1.89 -8.41 6.47
CA ILE A 4 2.48 -7.59 5.41
C ILE A 4 2.25 -6.12 5.74
N GLY A 5 3.29 -5.29 5.63
CA GLY A 5 3.15 -3.83 5.58
C GLY A 5 3.05 -3.38 4.13
N LEU A 6 1.99 -2.66 3.77
CA LEU A 6 1.77 -2.07 2.47
C LEU A 6 1.86 -0.55 2.59
N ILE A 7 2.85 0.06 1.94
CA ILE A 7 2.88 1.51 1.73
C ILE A 7 2.14 1.76 0.42
N GLY A 8 0.90 2.26 0.53
CA GLY A 8 0.02 2.55 -0.59
C GLY A 8 -0.24 4.05 -0.72
N GLY A 9 -1.20 4.43 -1.55
CA GLY A 9 -1.53 5.84 -1.78
C GLY A 9 -0.71 6.49 -2.89
N THR A 10 0.03 5.73 -3.70
CA THR A 10 0.86 6.23 -4.82
C THR A 10 0.43 5.71 -6.21
N SER A 11 -0.85 5.60 -6.57
CA SER A 11 -2.04 6.24 -6.00
C SER A 11 -2.88 5.31 -5.10
N TRP A 12 -3.93 5.86 -4.46
CA TRP A 12 -4.87 5.05 -3.67
C TRP A 12 -5.69 4.10 -4.53
N VAL A 13 -5.97 4.46 -5.80
CA VAL A 13 -6.79 3.64 -6.72
C VAL A 13 -6.12 2.29 -6.97
N SER A 14 -4.82 2.30 -7.28
CA SER A 14 -4.04 1.07 -7.48
C SER A 14 -3.86 0.27 -6.18
N THR A 15 -3.91 0.93 -5.02
CA THR A 15 -3.78 0.26 -3.72
C THR A 15 -4.96 -0.69 -3.44
N ILE A 16 -6.16 -0.36 -3.94
CA ILE A 16 -7.34 -1.23 -3.83
C ILE A 16 -7.08 -2.58 -4.48
N ASP A 17 -6.47 -2.59 -5.66
CA ASP A 17 -6.17 -3.83 -6.38
C ASP A 17 -5.19 -4.71 -5.60
N TYR A 18 -4.16 -4.11 -5.00
CA TYR A 18 -3.23 -4.86 -4.13
C TYR A 18 -3.94 -5.47 -2.93
N TYR A 19 -4.77 -4.70 -2.21
CA TYR A 19 -5.54 -5.22 -1.08
C TYR A 19 -6.45 -6.38 -1.51
N ARG A 20 -7.18 -6.22 -2.62
CA ARG A 20 -8.09 -7.25 -3.15
C ARG A 20 -7.32 -8.52 -3.51
N ILE A 21 -6.29 -8.42 -4.35
CA ILE A 21 -5.50 -9.56 -4.83
C ILE A 21 -4.86 -10.31 -3.66
N ILE A 22 -4.28 -9.60 -2.68
CA ILE A 22 -3.64 -10.23 -1.53
C ILE A 22 -4.65 -11.06 -0.72
N ASN A 23 -5.86 -10.51 -0.49
CA ASN A 23 -6.91 -11.22 0.24
C ASN A 23 -7.48 -12.39 -0.56
N GLU A 24 -7.75 -12.21 -1.86
CA GLU A 24 -8.21 -13.29 -2.75
C GLU A 24 -7.20 -14.44 -2.80
N LYS A 25 -5.91 -14.15 -2.92
CA LYS A 25 -4.86 -15.19 -2.93
C LYS A 25 -4.70 -15.88 -1.57
N THR A 26 -4.90 -15.15 -0.48
CA THR A 26 -4.86 -15.74 0.87
C THR A 26 -6.05 -16.65 1.10
N ASN A 27 -7.26 -16.18 0.75
CA ASN A 27 -8.48 -16.97 0.85
C ASN A 27 -8.42 -18.21 -0.06
N GLY A 28 -7.98 -18.06 -1.32
CA GLY A 28 -7.85 -19.18 -2.24
C GLY A 28 -6.87 -20.28 -1.78
N ARG A 29 -5.95 -19.97 -0.85
CA ARG A 29 -5.03 -20.95 -0.26
C ARG A 29 -5.54 -21.56 1.05
N LEU A 30 -6.25 -20.79 1.86
CA LEU A 30 -6.62 -21.19 3.23
C LEU A 30 -8.10 -21.57 3.38
N GLY A 31 -8.96 -21.14 2.45
CA GLY A 31 -10.39 -21.39 2.43
C GLY A 31 -11.19 -20.65 3.51
N GLY A 32 -12.50 -20.92 3.52
CA GLY A 32 -13.44 -20.37 4.49
C GLY A 32 -13.43 -18.83 4.51
N ASN A 33 -13.40 -18.25 5.71
CA ASN A 33 -13.39 -16.81 5.91
C ASN A 33 -11.98 -16.23 6.10
N ALA A 34 -10.93 -16.94 5.64
CA ALA A 34 -9.55 -16.50 5.82
C ALA A 34 -9.22 -15.29 4.94
N SER A 35 -8.56 -14.30 5.53
CA SER A 35 -8.05 -13.09 4.88
C SER A 35 -6.60 -12.83 5.29
N ALA A 36 -5.91 -11.92 4.59
CA ALA A 36 -4.52 -11.60 4.90
C ALA A 36 -4.39 -10.71 6.14
N LYS A 37 -3.35 -10.93 6.95
CA LYS A 37 -2.91 -9.98 7.99
C LYS A 37 -2.12 -8.86 7.31
N LEU A 38 -2.66 -7.64 7.33
CA LEU A 38 -2.07 -6.51 6.60
C LEU A 38 -2.14 -5.21 7.43
N LEU A 39 -1.10 -4.39 7.32
CA LEU A 39 -1.08 -2.99 7.73
C LEU A 39 -0.93 -2.15 6.47
N LEU A 40 -1.84 -1.21 6.25
CA LEU A 40 -1.78 -0.28 5.12
C LEU A 40 -1.45 1.11 5.66
N TYR A 41 -0.31 1.64 5.24
CA TYR A 41 0.02 3.06 5.38
C TYR A 41 -0.25 3.73 4.03
N SER A 42 -1.33 4.51 3.94
CA SER A 42 -1.73 5.18 2.70
C SER A 42 -1.31 6.63 2.74
N VAL A 43 -0.34 7.01 1.90
CA VAL A 43 0.14 8.39 1.82
C VAL A 43 -0.79 9.26 0.99
N ASN A 44 -0.67 10.58 1.14
CA ASN A 44 -1.30 11.54 0.26
C ASN A 44 -0.55 11.61 -1.07
N PHE A 45 -1.19 11.22 -2.17
CA PHE A 45 -0.55 11.19 -3.48
C PHE A 45 -0.14 12.58 -3.98
N GLU A 46 -0.88 13.62 -3.62
CA GLU A 46 -0.59 14.99 -4.09
C GLU A 46 0.81 15.44 -3.65
N GLU A 47 1.16 15.17 -2.40
CA GLU A 47 2.48 15.49 -1.84
C GLU A 47 3.59 14.70 -2.55
N VAL A 48 3.38 13.40 -2.73
CA VAL A 48 4.35 12.53 -3.43
C VAL A 48 4.55 12.97 -4.88
N ALA A 49 3.47 13.30 -5.58
CA ALA A 49 3.52 13.74 -6.98
C ALA A 49 4.24 15.09 -7.12
N ALA A 50 3.95 16.04 -6.21
CA ALA A 50 4.60 17.35 -6.19
C ALA A 50 6.12 17.22 -5.99
N PHE A 51 6.56 16.48 -4.96
CA PHE A 51 7.99 16.31 -4.69
C PHE A 51 8.69 15.49 -5.77
N THR A 52 8.03 14.48 -6.35
CA THR A 52 8.58 13.71 -7.47
C THR A 52 8.84 14.60 -8.68
N LYS A 53 7.90 15.50 -9.00
CA LYS A 53 8.05 16.46 -10.10
C LYS A 53 9.21 17.44 -9.87
N LEU A 54 9.45 17.82 -8.63
CA LEU A 54 10.55 18.70 -8.22
C LEU A 54 11.90 17.96 -8.09
N GLY A 55 11.91 16.63 -8.15
CA GLY A 55 13.09 15.81 -7.86
C GLY A 55 13.52 15.82 -6.39
N ASP A 56 12.65 16.24 -5.48
CA ASP A 56 12.92 16.35 -4.05
C ASP A 56 12.64 15.03 -3.33
N TRP A 57 13.58 14.09 -3.48
CA TRP A 57 13.49 12.78 -2.85
C TRP A 57 13.57 12.84 -1.32
N LYS A 58 14.18 13.88 -0.75
CA LYS A 58 14.30 14.01 0.71
C LYS A 58 12.95 14.30 1.35
N SER A 59 12.15 15.14 0.72
CA SER A 59 10.77 15.38 1.18
C SER A 59 9.90 14.14 1.06
N ILE A 60 10.09 13.29 0.04
CA ILE A 60 9.40 11.99 -0.07
C ILE A 60 9.82 11.04 1.06
N GLU A 61 11.11 10.98 1.40
CA GLU A 61 11.60 10.18 2.55
C GLU A 61 10.94 10.62 3.86
N ASN A 62 10.78 11.94 4.06
CA ASN A 62 10.17 12.51 5.26
C ASN A 62 8.67 12.17 5.38
N ILE A 63 7.96 11.87 4.28
CA ILE A 63 6.56 11.39 4.33
C ILE A 63 6.47 10.00 4.98
N LEU A 64 7.54 9.20 4.88
CA LEU A 64 7.56 7.79 5.31
C LEU A 64 8.25 7.57 6.66
N SER A 65 8.84 8.62 7.24
CA SER A 65 9.58 8.60 8.51
C SER A 65 8.65 8.72 9.71
#